data_AF-K7L5X9-F1
#
_entry.id   AF-K7L5X9-F1
#
_cell.length_a   1.000
_cell.length_b   1.000
_cell.length_c   1.000
_cell.angle_alpha   90.00
_cell.angle_beta   90.00
_cell.angle_gamma   90.00
#
_symmetry.space_group_name_H-M   'P 1'
#
loop_
_entity.id
_entity.type
_entity.pdbx_description
1 polymer ?
#
loop_
_entity_poly.entity_id
_entity_poly.type
_entity_poly.pdbx_seq_one_letter_code
_entity_poly.pdbx_strand_id
1 'polypeptide(L)'
;MARLSHIGFEKLMITNNLDAMVVPFSFFASILARGGYPGVTVPAGYEKGAPFGIIFGGLKGSEPKLIQIAYSFEQATLIRKPPPLRKLEV
;
A
#
# COMPACT_ATOMS: atom_id res chain seq x y z
N MET A 1 2.16 11.60 15.08
CA MET A 1 1.68 10.39 14.38
C MET A 1 1.29 9.22 15.29
N ALA A 2 1.87 9.01 16.49
CA ALA A 2 1.53 7.83 17.32
C ALA A 2 0.03 7.80 17.66
N ARG A 3 -0.51 8.95 18.03
CA ARG A 3 -1.96 9.15 18.25
C ARG A 3 -2.81 8.76 17.03
N LEU A 4 -2.39 9.15 15.82
CA LEU A 4 -3.11 8.80 14.58
C LEU A 4 -3.02 7.30 14.27
N SER A 5 -1.89 6.67 14.62
CA SER A 5 -1.69 5.23 14.48
C SER A 5 -2.64 4.43 15.37
N HIS A 6 -2.71 4.75 16.66
CA HIS A 6 -3.52 3.98 17.61
C HIS A 6 -5.00 4.40 17.63
N ILE A 7 -5.28 5.70 17.82
CA ILE A 7 -6.66 6.21 17.98
C ILE A 7 -7.34 6.40 16.62
N GLY A 8 -6.56 6.57 15.55
CA GLY A 8 -7.08 6.63 14.18
C GLY A 8 -7.10 5.26 13.53
N PHE A 9 -5.97 4.85 12.95
CA PHE A 9 -5.88 3.65 12.12
C PHE A 9 -6.30 2.37 12.85
N GLU A 10 -5.62 2.00 13.93
CA GLU A 10 -5.89 0.74 14.66
C GLU A 10 -7.31 0.71 15.20
N LYS A 11 -7.77 1.79 15.84
CA LYS A 11 -9.13 1.89 16.35
C LYS A 11 -10.17 1.73 15.24
N LEU A 12 -10.00 2.37 14.07
CA LEU A 12 -10.95 2.27 12.98
C LEU A 12 -10.99 0.88 12.36
N MET A 13 -9.82 0.25 12.20
CA MET A 13 -9.70 -1.13 11.72
C MET A 13 -10.45 -2.11 12.63
N ILE A 14 -10.25 -2.01 13.94
CA ILE A 14 -10.89 -2.89 14.94
C ILE A 14 -12.39 -2.61 15.04
N THR A 15 -12.79 -1.35 15.16
CA THR A 15 -14.19 -0.97 15.39
C THR A 15 -15.10 -1.37 14.22
N ASN A 16 -14.58 -1.34 12.99
CA ASN A 16 -15.34 -1.66 11.80
C ASN A 16 -15.03 -3.05 11.23
N ASN A 17 -14.26 -3.87 11.96
CA ASN A 17 -13.84 -5.21 11.53
C ASN A 17 -13.29 -5.25 10.09
N LEU A 18 -12.37 -4.35 9.77
CA LEU A 18 -11.82 -4.19 8.42
C LEU A 18 -10.65 -5.16 8.18
N ASP A 19 -10.57 -5.71 6.97
CA ASP A 19 -9.46 -6.57 6.55
C ASP A 19 -8.20 -5.78 6.15
N ALA A 20 -8.39 -4.62 5.51
CA ALA A 20 -7.30 -3.76 5.05
C ALA A 20 -7.78 -2.31 4.84
N MET A 21 -6.84 -1.39 4.90
CA MET A 21 -6.97 -0.01 4.46
C MET A 21 -6.22 0.16 3.13
N VAL A 22 -6.77 0.96 2.22
CA VAL A 22 -6.11 1.35 0.97
C VAL A 22 -5.97 2.86 0.86
N VAL A 23 -4.79 3.32 0.44
CA VAL A 23 -4.46 4.75 0.30
C VAL A 23 -3.56 4.99 -0.92
N PRO A 24 -3.75 6.08 -1.68
CA PRO A 24 -2.87 6.42 -2.78
C PRO A 24 -1.52 6.96 -2.29
N PHE A 25 -0.50 6.79 -3.13
CA PHE A 25 0.87 7.23 -2.88
C PHE A 25 1.42 6.64 -1.56
N SER A 26 2.26 7.39 -0.85
CA SER A 26 2.91 6.97 0.38
C SER A 26 2.36 7.64 1.64
N PHE A 27 1.22 8.33 1.54
CA PHE A 27 0.71 9.22 2.59
C PHE A 27 0.55 8.57 3.96
N PHE A 28 0.24 7.27 3.99
CA PHE A 28 -0.03 6.54 5.23
C PHE A 28 1.15 5.72 5.76
N ALA A 29 2.30 5.71 5.05
CA ALA A 29 3.47 4.93 5.45
C ALA A 29 3.97 5.29 6.86
N SER A 30 3.96 6.58 7.21
CA SER A 30 4.39 7.05 8.54
C SER A 30 3.43 6.66 9.68
N ILE A 31 2.14 6.48 9.37
CA ILE A 31 1.14 6.04 10.34
C ILE A 31 1.36 4.55 10.63
N LEU A 32 1.48 3.73 9.58
CA LEU A 32 1.75 2.30 9.70
C LEU A 32 3.08 2.02 10.42
N ALA A 33 4.16 2.69 9.99
CA ALA A 33 5.49 2.49 10.56
C ALA A 33 5.55 2.83 12.05
N ARG A 34 4.81 3.85 12.51
CA ARG A 34 4.84 4.24 13.92
C ARG A 34 4.10 3.27 14.84
N GLY A 35 3.04 2.61 14.35
CA GLY A 35 2.36 1.54 15.08
C GLY A 35 3.03 0.18 14.97
N GLY A 36 3.99 0.04 14.04
CA GLY A 36 4.55 -1.26 13.67
C GLY A 36 3.52 -2.13 12.96
N TYR A 37 2.70 -1.53 12.08
CA TYR A 37 1.70 -2.22 11.28
C TYR A 37 2.24 -2.52 9.88
N PRO A 38 1.87 -3.68 9.30
CA PRO A 38 2.30 -4.03 7.95
C PRO A 38 1.62 -3.17 6.89
N GLY A 39 2.34 -2.93 5.80
CA GLY A 39 1.83 -2.30 4.60
C GLY A 39 2.52 -2.84 3.35
N VAL A 40 1.77 -3.07 2.28
CA VAL A 40 2.27 -3.54 0.98
C VAL A 40 1.91 -2.51 -0.07
N THR A 41 2.92 -2.00 -0.78
CA THR A 41 2.74 -1.04 -1.87
C THR A 41 2.73 -1.77 -3.21
N VAL A 42 1.75 -1.49 -4.06
CA VAL A 42 1.67 -2.01 -5.44
C VAL A 42 1.47 -0.87 -6.45
N PRO A 43 1.95 -1.02 -7.70
CA PRO A 43 1.69 -0.04 -8.76
C PRO A 43 0.19 0.07 -9.06
N ALA A 44 -0.33 1.29 -9.12
CA ALA A 44 -1.76 1.55 -9.30
C ALA A 44 -2.07 2.49 -10.47
N GLY A 45 -1.07 3.14 -11.06
CA GLY A 45 -1.28 3.93 -12.26
C GLY A 45 -0.09 4.80 -12.63
N TYR A 46 -0.34 5.73 -13.55
CA TYR A 46 0.62 6.72 -14.02
C TYR A 46 -0.05 8.09 -14.11
N GLU A 47 0.62 9.11 -13.59
CA GLU A 47 0.22 10.51 -13.72
C GLU A 47 1.31 11.26 -14.46
N LYS A 48 0.98 11.90 -15.59
CA LYS A 48 1.95 12.62 -16.45
C LYS A 48 3.20 11.79 -16.79
N GLY A 49 3.02 10.48 -16.97
CA GLY A 49 4.09 9.52 -17.24
C GLY A 49 4.86 9.01 -16.02
N ALA A 50 4.67 9.60 -14.85
CA ALA A 50 5.28 9.12 -13.60
C ALA A 50 4.40 8.03 -12.96
N PRO A 51 4.95 6.87 -12.57
CA PRO A 51 4.18 5.83 -11.90
C PRO A 51 3.78 6.27 -10.48
N PHE A 52 2.59 5.86 -10.04
CA PHE A 52 2.18 5.93 -8.63
C PHE A 52 1.65 4.58 -8.16
N GLY A 53 1.73 4.37 -6.85
CA GLY A 53 1.23 3.18 -6.19
C GLY A 53 0.07 3.46 -5.24
N ILE A 54 -0.53 2.39 -4.75
CA ILE A 54 -1.39 2.37 -3.56
C ILE A 54 -0.74 1.50 -2.49
N ILE A 55 -1.02 1.80 -1.23
CA ILE A 55 -0.59 0.99 -0.09
C ILE A 55 -1.82 0.29 0.49
N PHE A 56 -1.75 -1.03 0.60
CA PHE A 56 -2.63 -1.82 1.44
C PHE A 56 -2.01 -1.97 2.82
N GLY A 57 -2.65 -1.44 3.87
CA GLY A 57 -2.20 -1.55 5.26
C GLY A 57 -3.17 -2.36 6.11
N GLY A 58 -2.67 -3.02 7.15
CA GLY A 58 -3.49 -3.87 8.03
C GLY A 58 -2.97 -3.91 9.47
N LEU A 59 -3.64 -4.65 10.35
CA LEU A 59 -3.20 -4.82 11.74
C LEU A 59 -1.98 -5.77 11.82
N LYS A 60 -1.30 -5.81 12.98
CA LYS A 60 -0.17 -6.72 13.18
C LYS A 60 -0.57 -8.16 12.91
N GLY A 61 0.23 -8.91 12.15
CA GLY A 61 -0.06 -10.29 11.76
C GLY A 61 -0.94 -10.43 10.51
N SER A 62 -1.39 -9.33 9.89
CA SER A 62 -2.20 -9.37 8.67
C SER A 62 -1.38 -9.56 7.39
N GLU A 63 -0.06 -9.73 7.47
CA GLU A 63 0.85 -9.83 6.32
C GLU A 63 0.38 -10.86 5.27
N PRO A 64 -0.03 -12.09 5.62
CA PRO A 64 -0.50 -13.06 4.62
C PRO A 64 -1.75 -12.58 3.87
N LYS A 65 -2.68 -11.92 4.59
CA LYS A 65 -3.91 -11.36 4.00
C LYS A 65 -3.57 -10.18 3.09
N LEU A 66 -2.66 -9.31 3.50
CA LEU A 66 -2.22 -8.17 2.68
C LEU A 66 -1.53 -8.63 1.39
N ILE A 67 -0.71 -9.68 1.45
CA ILE A 67 -0.09 -10.28 0.25
C ILE A 67 -1.15 -10.84 -0.69
N GLN A 68 -2.18 -11.53 -0.17
CA GLN A 68 -3.30 -12.02 -0.98
C GLN A 68 -4.05 -10.87 -1.68
N ILE A 69 -4.33 -9.78 -0.94
CA ILE A 69 -5.01 -8.60 -1.48
C ILE A 69 -4.16 -7.94 -2.56
N ALA A 70 -2.87 -7.70 -2.27
CA ALA A 70 -1.92 -7.08 -3.19
C ALA A 70 -1.77 -7.91 -4.47
N TYR A 71 -1.56 -9.22 -4.34
CA TYR A 71 -1.46 -10.13 -5.48
C TYR A 71 -2.75 -10.12 -6.31
N SER A 72 -3.91 -10.23 -5.67
CA SER A 72 -5.20 -10.22 -6.36
C SER A 72 -5.41 -8.91 -7.12
N PHE A 73 -5.02 -7.78 -6.53
CA PHE A 73 -5.06 -6.47 -7.19
C PHE A 73 -4.12 -6.41 -8.40
N GLU A 74 -2.87 -6.85 -8.27
CA GLU A 74 -1.92 -6.86 -9.38
C GLU A 74 -2.40 -7.76 -10.53
N GLN A 75 -2.94 -8.95 -10.22
CA GLN A 75 -3.47 -9.88 -11.21
C GLN A 75 -4.75 -9.39 -11.88
N ALA A 76 -5.64 -8.72 -11.14
CA ALA A 76 -6.90 -8.21 -11.69
C ALA A 76 -6.69 -6.99 -12.59
N THR A 77 -5.65 -6.20 -12.33
CA THR A 77 -5.50 -4.88 -12.98
C THR A 77 -4.41 -4.85 -14.05
N LEU A 78 -3.34 -5.64 -13.89
CA LEU A 78 -2.18 -5.69 -14.80
C LEU A 78 -1.62 -4.29 -15.14
N ILE A 79 -1.73 -3.33 -14.22
CA ILE A 79 -1.39 -1.91 -14.45
C ILE A 79 0.12 -1.70 -14.60
N ARG A 80 0.93 -2.56 -13.98
CA ARG A 80 2.39 -2.44 -13.97
C ARG A 80 2.92 -2.47 -15.42
N LYS A 81 3.72 -1.46 -15.77
CA LYS A 81 4.47 -1.38 -17.02
C LYS A 81 5.96 -1.36 -16.67
N PRO A 82 6.80 -2.12 -17.38
CA PRO A 82 8.24 -2.01 -17.20
C PRO A 82 8.71 -0.59 -17.58
N PRO A 83 9.71 -0.04 -16.88
CA PRO A 83 10.30 1.23 -17.27
C PRO A 83 10.97 1.09 -18.65
N PRO A 84 10.96 2.14 -19.48
CA PRO A 84 11.69 2.12 -20.75
C PRO A 84 13.18 1.93 -20.49
N LEU A 85 13.81 1.00 -21.21
CA LEU A 85 15.26 0.81 -21.12
C LEU A 85 15.95 2.04 -21.72
N ARG A 86 16.78 2.72 -20.93
CA ARG A 86 17.73 3.71 -21.48
C ARG A 86 18.70 2.92 -22.35
N LYS A 87 18.78 3.24 -23.65
CA LYS A 87 19.94 2.81 -24.45
C LYS A 87 21.16 3.46 -23.82
N LEU A 88 22.01 2.64 -23.20
CA LEU A 88 23.33 3.09 -22.80
C LEU A 88 24.09 3.32 -24.10
N GLU A 89 24.36 4.58 -24.43
CA GLU A 89 25.38 4.91 -25.42
C GLU A 89 26.71 4.54 -24.76
N VAL A 90 27.25 3.40 -25.18
CA VAL A 90 28.60 2.96 -24.84
C VAL A 90 29.53 3.49 -25.91
#